data_AF-A0A3C1Z771-F1
#
_entry.id   AF-A0A3C1Z771-F1
#
_cell.length_a   1.000
_cell.length_b   1.000
_cell.length_c   1.000
_cell.angle_alpha   90.00
_cell.angle_beta   90.00
_cell.angle_gamma   90.00
#
_symmetry.space_group_name_H-M   'P 1'
#
loop_
_entity.id
_entity.type
_entity.pdbx_description
1 polymer ?
#
loop_
_entity_poly.entity_id
_entity_poly.type
_entity_poly.pdbx_seq_one_letter_code
_entity_poly.pdbx_strand_id
1 'polypeptide(L)'
;MCVLLQHVIVARTATSMPVNAPTHSTSDHRAALYSTLLPGLGQLLRGRRRAAVFYGFITILLIVLSYALGRLSGRAAEVFFFMLLALPWWALQSYDAALGPAGSGSDVARTGRKAWAEGHDIRVLGLLFLVSAANDAIIIAKNPEYLLPFFCTKLDGAAGFVTKALSPVLHTWVGYGFLRLKKWSLLVYLVYAAYGTTNAVVNLTCFGPGRIRNTLLIALLAFTSYILWRRHMFRR
;
A
#
# COMPACT_ATOMS: atom_id res chain seq x y z
N MET A 1 -51.92 -27.27 -40.61
CA MET A 1 -50.70 -26.88 -41.35
C MET A 1 -49.51 -27.56 -40.71
N CYS A 2 -49.22 -28.75 -41.20
CA CYS A 2 -48.09 -29.62 -40.86
C CYS A 2 -47.68 -30.32 -42.18
N VAL A 3 -46.48 -30.90 -42.24
CA VAL A 3 -45.98 -31.90 -43.24
C VAL A 3 -45.23 -31.33 -44.47
N LEU A 4 -43.87 -31.44 -44.47
CA LEU A 4 -42.97 -32.27 -45.33
C LEU A 4 -42.66 -31.63 -46.71
N LEU A 5 -41.54 -31.77 -47.43
CA LEU A 5 -40.34 -32.65 -47.53
C LEU A 5 -39.33 -31.86 -48.41
N GLN A 6 -37.98 -31.93 -48.33
CA GLN A 6 -37.07 -32.89 -48.99
C GLN A 6 -35.62 -32.34 -48.75
N HIS A 7 -34.72 -33.00 -48.00
CA HIS A 7 -33.62 -33.90 -48.44
C HIS A 7 -32.81 -33.40 -49.66
N VAL A 8 -31.47 -33.44 -49.82
CA VAL A 8 -30.26 -34.10 -49.23
C VAL A 8 -29.05 -33.46 -49.98
N ILE A 9 -27.86 -33.25 -49.41
CA ILE A 9 -26.59 -33.96 -49.75
C ILE A 9 -25.48 -33.49 -48.79
N VAL A 10 -24.72 -34.47 -48.33
CA VAL A 10 -23.58 -34.48 -47.41
C VAL A 10 -22.25 -34.22 -48.15
N ALA A 11 -21.34 -33.43 -47.57
CA ALA A 11 -19.87 -33.59 -47.67
C ALA A 11 -19.18 -32.63 -46.67
N ARG A 12 -18.81 -33.10 -45.47
CA ARG A 12 -17.46 -33.51 -45.04
C ARG A 12 -16.36 -32.42 -45.04
N THR A 13 -15.74 -32.32 -43.86
CA THR A 13 -14.33 -32.01 -43.56
C THR A 13 -13.83 -30.57 -43.69
N ALA A 14 -13.89 -29.85 -42.57
CA ALA A 14 -12.70 -29.27 -41.96
C ALA A 14 -12.92 -29.22 -40.44
N THR A 15 -12.40 -30.21 -39.74
CA THR A 15 -12.14 -30.16 -38.29
C THR A 15 -11.17 -29.03 -38.03
N SER A 16 -11.70 -27.83 -37.76
CA SER A 16 -10.94 -26.83 -37.03
C SER A 16 -10.86 -27.34 -35.59
N MET A 17 -9.69 -27.88 -35.23
CA MET A 17 -9.35 -28.02 -33.83
C MET A 17 -9.56 -26.64 -33.20
N PRO A 18 -10.31 -26.51 -32.09
CA PRO A 18 -10.13 -25.35 -31.26
C PRO A 18 -8.67 -25.39 -30.85
N VAL A 19 -7.88 -24.45 -31.37
CA VAL A 19 -6.56 -24.15 -30.81
C VAL A 19 -6.82 -24.03 -29.31
N ASN A 20 -6.27 -24.96 -28.54
CA ASN A 20 -6.16 -24.83 -27.10
C ASN A 20 -5.36 -23.56 -26.86
N ALA A 21 -6.05 -22.42 -26.82
CA ALA A 21 -5.54 -21.23 -26.19
C ALA A 21 -5.11 -21.69 -24.80
N PRO A 22 -3.87 -21.40 -24.36
CA PRO A 22 -3.48 -21.67 -22.98
C PRO A 22 -4.32 -20.77 -22.08
N THR A 23 -5.53 -21.20 -21.79
CA THR A 23 -6.37 -20.72 -20.70
C THR A 23 -5.71 -21.24 -19.43
N HIS A 24 -4.73 -20.49 -18.91
CA HIS A 24 -4.44 -20.36 -17.48
C HIS A 24 -3.16 -19.56 -17.29
N SER A 25 -3.28 -18.23 -17.26
CA SER A 25 -2.38 -17.44 -16.41
C SER A 25 -2.86 -17.60 -14.96
N THR A 26 -2.71 -18.80 -14.39
CA THR A 26 -2.86 -18.97 -12.95
C THR A 26 -1.84 -18.07 -12.26
N SER A 27 -2.30 -17.32 -11.25
CA SER A 27 -1.41 -16.51 -10.43
C SER A 27 -0.33 -17.40 -9.83
N ASP A 28 0.94 -17.09 -10.11
CA ASP A 28 2.07 -17.88 -9.61
C ASP A 28 2.65 -17.23 -8.34
N HIS A 29 2.21 -17.74 -7.18
CA HIS A 29 2.68 -17.25 -5.88
C HIS A 29 4.17 -17.51 -5.63
N ARG A 30 4.78 -18.52 -6.27
CA ARG A 30 6.21 -18.80 -6.13
C ARG A 30 7.01 -17.68 -6.77
N ALA A 31 6.61 -17.24 -7.96
CA ALA A 31 7.25 -16.10 -8.64
C ALA A 31 7.20 -14.83 -7.77
N ALA A 32 6.06 -14.53 -7.14
CA ALA A 32 5.97 -13.40 -6.20
C ALA A 32 6.87 -13.55 -4.97
N LEU A 33 6.98 -14.75 -4.41
CA LEU A 33 7.88 -15.01 -3.27
C LEU A 33 9.34 -14.72 -3.65
N TYR A 34 9.80 -15.26 -4.79
CA TYR A 34 11.16 -15.01 -5.26
C TYR A 34 11.42 -13.53 -5.57
N SER A 35 10.47 -12.83 -6.20
CA SER A 35 10.58 -11.40 -6.42
C SER A 35 10.56 -10.58 -5.12
N THR A 36 9.94 -11.09 -4.05
CA THR A 36 9.99 -10.46 -2.74
C THR A 36 11.38 -10.55 -2.12
N LEU A 37 12.07 -11.68 -2.30
CA LEU A 37 13.45 -11.86 -1.83
C LEU A 37 14.47 -11.07 -2.65
N LEU A 38 14.34 -11.13 -3.98
CA LEU A 38 15.23 -10.44 -4.91
C LEU A 38 14.42 -9.82 -6.06
N PRO A 39 14.41 -8.48 -6.21
CA PRO A 39 13.65 -7.81 -7.26
C PRO A 39 13.97 -8.35 -8.66
N GLY A 40 12.93 -8.64 -9.44
CA GLY A 40 13.08 -9.19 -10.79
C GLY A 40 13.27 -10.71 -10.88
N LEU A 41 13.51 -11.43 -9.77
CA LEU A 41 13.78 -12.86 -9.81
C LEU A 41 12.58 -13.69 -10.27
N GLY A 42 11.37 -13.38 -9.79
CA GLY A 42 10.14 -14.04 -10.27
C GLY A 42 9.86 -13.79 -11.74
N GLN A 43 10.24 -12.63 -12.27
CA GLN A 43 10.19 -12.34 -13.70
C GLN A 43 11.18 -13.20 -14.48
N LEU A 44 12.41 -13.40 -13.98
CA LEU A 44 13.40 -14.31 -14.59
C LEU A 44 12.92 -15.75 -14.64
N LEU A 45 12.35 -16.26 -13.54
CA LEU A 45 11.80 -17.62 -13.46
C LEU A 45 10.69 -17.86 -14.48
N ARG A 46 9.97 -16.80 -14.84
CA ARG A 46 8.91 -16.83 -15.86
C ARG A 46 9.41 -16.47 -17.27
N GLY A 47 10.73 -16.47 -17.49
CA GLY A 47 11.36 -16.18 -18.78
C GLY A 47 11.35 -14.71 -19.20
N ARG A 48 10.85 -13.80 -18.36
CA ARG A 48 10.67 -12.37 -18.67
C ARG A 48 11.92 -11.55 -18.35
N ARG A 49 13.03 -11.83 -19.06
CA ARG A 49 14.35 -11.19 -18.80
C ARG A 49 14.33 -9.66 -18.85
N ARG A 50 13.66 -9.07 -19.85
CA ARG A 50 13.56 -7.60 -19.97
C ARG A 50 12.84 -6.97 -18.77
N ALA A 51 11.74 -7.58 -18.33
CA ALA A 51 11.00 -7.13 -17.16
C ALA A 51 11.84 -7.26 -15.88
N ALA A 52 12.57 -8.37 -15.73
CA ALA A 52 13.47 -8.56 -14.60
C ALA A 52 14.54 -7.47 -14.49
N VAL A 53 15.23 -7.16 -15.60
CA VAL A 53 16.23 -6.09 -15.64
C VAL A 53 15.61 -4.74 -15.31
N PHE A 54 14.44 -4.44 -15.87
CA PHE A 54 13.72 -3.20 -15.60
C PHE A 54 13.35 -3.05 -14.11
N TYR A 55 12.72 -4.06 -13.51
CA TYR A 55 12.34 -4.01 -12.10
C TYR A 55 13.54 -3.99 -11.16
N GLY A 56 14.60 -4.75 -11.48
CA GLY A 56 15.85 -4.73 -10.73
C GLY A 56 16.51 -3.36 -10.76
N PHE A 57 16.64 -2.76 -11.95
CA PHE A 57 17.24 -1.44 -12.12
C PHE A 57 16.49 -0.35 -11.34
N ILE A 58 15.16 -0.26 -11.48
CA ILE A 58 14.37 0.74 -10.76
C ILE A 58 14.47 0.53 -9.24
N THR A 59 14.49 -0.72 -8.77
CA THR A 59 14.64 -1.00 -7.33
C THR A 59 15.99 -0.53 -6.80
N ILE A 60 17.08 -0.82 -7.51
CA ILE A 60 18.43 -0.34 -7.16
C ILE A 60 18.45 1.19 -7.14
N LEU A 61 17.87 1.84 -8.17
CA LEU A 61 17.79 3.29 -8.24
C LEU A 61 17.05 3.88 -7.03
N LEU A 62 15.89 3.31 -6.65
CA LEU A 62 15.12 3.77 -5.50
C LEU A 62 15.88 3.58 -4.17
N ILE A 63 16.64 2.50 -4.02
CA ILE A 63 17.49 2.28 -2.83
C ILE A 63 18.62 3.32 -2.77
N VAL A 64 19.31 3.55 -3.89
CA VAL A 64 20.37 4.56 -3.98
C VAL A 64 19.84 5.96 -3.69
N LEU A 65 18.69 6.32 -4.26
CA LEU A 65 18.04 7.61 -4.00
C LEU A 65 17.59 7.74 -2.54
N SER A 66 17.05 6.68 -1.95
CA SER A 66 16.70 6.64 -0.51
C SER A 66 17.92 6.91 0.35
N TYR A 67 19.03 6.22 0.10
CA TYR A 67 20.28 6.40 0.83
C TYR A 67 20.86 7.81 0.64
N ALA A 68 20.89 8.31 -0.60
CA ALA A 68 21.37 9.67 -0.91
C ALA A 68 20.53 10.73 -0.17
N LEU A 69 19.21 10.58 -0.14
CA LEU A 69 18.33 11.46 0.63
C LEU A 69 18.62 11.37 2.14
N GLY A 70 18.93 10.17 2.65
CA GLY A 70 19.37 9.98 4.03
C GLY A 70 20.63 10.75 4.39
N ARG A 71 21.59 10.81 3.48
CA ARG A 71 22.84 11.55 3.65
C ARG A 71 22.62 13.07 3.69
N LEU A 72 21.62 13.57 2.95
CA LEU A 72 21.32 15.01 2.85
C LEU A 72 20.37 15.49 3.95
N SER A 73 19.34 14.70 4.26
CA SER A 73 18.19 15.11 5.07
C SER A 73 18.03 14.30 6.36
N GLY A 74 18.94 13.35 6.61
CA GLY A 74 18.96 12.51 7.81
C GLY A 74 18.19 11.19 7.66
N ARG A 75 18.40 10.29 8.63
CA ARG A 75 17.89 8.90 8.61
C ARG A 75 16.36 8.81 8.53
N ALA A 76 15.64 9.76 9.12
CA ALA A 76 14.18 9.78 9.05
C ALA A 76 13.68 9.98 7.61
N ALA A 77 14.33 10.83 6.83
CA ALA A 77 13.96 11.09 5.43
C ALA A 77 14.24 9.87 4.55
N GLU A 78 15.36 9.18 4.76
CA GLU A 78 15.68 7.90 4.10
C GLU A 78 14.58 6.86 4.30
N VAL A 79 14.27 6.58 5.58
CA VAL A 79 13.28 5.56 5.96
C VAL A 79 11.90 5.93 5.41
N PHE A 80 11.51 7.20 5.52
CA PHE A 80 10.23 7.69 5.00
C PHE A 80 10.13 7.52 3.47
N PHE A 81 11.18 7.90 2.73
CA PHE A 81 11.23 7.71 1.28
C PHE A 81 11.18 6.22 0.92
N PHE A 82 11.94 5.38 1.62
CA PHE A 82 11.94 3.94 1.40
C PHE A 82 10.53 3.35 1.58
N MET A 83 9.86 3.70 2.68
CA MET A 83 8.52 3.24 3.00
C MET A 83 7.45 3.69 2.00
N LEU A 84 7.58 4.90 1.44
CA LEU A 84 6.57 5.47 0.54
C LEU A 84 6.80 5.16 -0.94
N LEU A 85 8.03 4.86 -1.36
CA LEU A 85 8.35 4.70 -2.78
C LEU A 85 9.02 3.36 -3.08
N ALA A 86 10.15 3.06 -2.42
CA ALA A 86 10.90 1.84 -2.69
C ALA A 86 10.09 0.58 -2.33
N LEU A 87 9.47 0.55 -1.15
CA LEU A 87 8.71 -0.60 -0.68
C LEU A 87 7.42 -0.83 -1.50
N PRO A 88 6.62 0.20 -1.85
CA PRO A 88 5.48 0.01 -2.74
C PRO A 88 5.88 -0.44 -4.15
N TRP A 89 7.01 0.07 -4.69
CA TRP A 89 7.56 -0.43 -5.94
C TRP A 89 7.95 -1.92 -5.84
N TRP A 90 8.62 -2.29 -4.75
CA TRP A 90 9.01 -3.67 -4.48
C TRP A 90 7.80 -4.60 -4.41
N ALA A 91 6.74 -4.18 -3.73
CA ALA A 91 5.48 -4.92 -3.67
C ALA A 91 4.81 -5.02 -5.04
N LEU A 92 4.81 -3.94 -5.82
CA LEU A 92 4.22 -3.91 -7.16
C LEU A 92 4.93 -4.87 -8.12
N GLN A 93 6.26 -4.94 -8.09
CA GLN A 93 7.00 -5.87 -8.94
C GLN A 93 6.82 -7.32 -8.50
N SER A 94 6.69 -7.61 -7.20
CA SER A 94 6.31 -8.95 -6.73
C SER A 94 4.91 -9.33 -7.20
N TYR A 95 3.97 -8.37 -7.19
CA TYR A 95 2.62 -8.58 -7.68
C TYR A 95 2.61 -8.84 -9.19
N ASP A 96 3.40 -8.09 -9.97
CA ASP A 96 3.58 -8.35 -11.39
C ASP A 96 4.17 -9.74 -11.66
N ALA A 97 5.10 -10.20 -10.83
CA ALA A 97 5.69 -11.53 -10.93
C ALA A 97 4.62 -12.63 -10.82
N ALA A 98 3.67 -12.48 -9.90
CA ALA A 98 2.53 -13.41 -9.76
C ALA A 98 1.56 -13.34 -10.95
N LEU A 99 1.25 -12.15 -11.46
CA LEU A 99 0.29 -11.98 -12.55
C LEU A 99 0.81 -12.49 -13.90
N GLY A 100 2.11 -12.37 -14.14
CA GLY A 100 2.72 -12.89 -15.37
C GLY A 100 2.64 -11.94 -16.56
N PRO A 101 3.01 -12.43 -17.76
CA PRO A 101 3.03 -11.61 -18.96
C PRO A 101 1.63 -11.13 -19.32
N ALA A 102 1.49 -9.84 -19.66
CA ALA A 102 0.27 -9.32 -20.25
C ALA A 102 0.03 -9.95 -21.63
N GLY A 103 -1.24 -10.21 -21.97
CA GLY A 103 -1.61 -10.67 -23.31
C GLY A 103 -1.37 -9.61 -24.40
N SER A 104 -1.36 -8.33 -24.03
CA SER A 104 -0.99 -7.20 -24.88
C SER A 104 -0.64 -5.96 -24.04
N GLY A 105 0.18 -5.06 -24.60
CA GLY A 105 0.56 -3.79 -23.97
C GLY A 105 1.60 -3.91 -22.85
N SER A 106 1.66 -2.90 -21.97
CA SER A 106 2.66 -2.81 -20.90
C SER A 106 2.24 -3.58 -19.63
N ASP A 107 3.10 -4.51 -19.21
CA ASP A 107 2.99 -5.27 -17.94
C ASP A 107 2.82 -4.33 -16.73
N VAL A 108 3.64 -3.28 -16.66
CA VAL A 108 3.62 -2.29 -15.56
C VAL A 108 2.28 -1.57 -15.52
N ALA A 109 1.76 -1.14 -16.67
CA ALA A 109 0.49 -0.44 -16.74
C ALA A 109 -0.68 -1.36 -16.34
N ARG A 110 -0.67 -2.63 -16.77
CA ARG A 110 -1.65 -3.64 -16.38
C ARG A 110 -1.62 -3.88 -14.87
N THR A 111 -0.45 -4.14 -14.31
CA THR A 111 -0.26 -4.41 -12.88
C THR A 111 -0.63 -3.20 -12.04
N GLY A 112 -0.22 -1.99 -12.45
CA GLY A 112 -0.59 -0.74 -11.79
C GLY A 112 -2.09 -0.51 -11.75
N ARG A 113 -2.80 -0.69 -12.89
CA ARG A 113 -4.27 -0.57 -12.94
C ARG A 113 -4.95 -1.59 -12.03
N LYS A 114 -4.49 -2.84 -12.05
CA LYS A 114 -5.06 -3.89 -11.19
C LYS A 114 -4.83 -3.56 -9.71
N ALA A 115 -3.62 -3.14 -9.35
CA ALA A 115 -3.29 -2.79 -7.99
C ALA A 115 -4.07 -1.57 -7.47
N TRP A 116 -4.27 -0.58 -8.33
CA TRP A 116 -5.13 0.58 -8.06
C TRP A 116 -6.58 0.18 -7.80
N ALA A 117 -7.16 -0.64 -8.68
CA ALA A 117 -8.55 -1.10 -8.60
C ALA A 117 -8.82 -2.05 -7.42
N GLU A 118 -7.79 -2.79 -6.97
CA GLU A 118 -7.85 -3.67 -5.80
C GLU A 118 -7.54 -2.94 -4.49
N GLY A 119 -7.12 -1.67 -4.52
CA GLY A 119 -6.85 -0.88 -3.32
C GLY A 119 -5.53 -1.20 -2.63
N HIS A 120 -4.53 -1.70 -3.36
CA HIS A 120 -3.24 -2.02 -2.76
C HIS A 120 -2.51 -0.80 -2.20
N ASP A 121 -2.73 0.38 -2.75
CA ASP A 121 -2.26 1.65 -2.21
C ASP A 121 -2.80 1.93 -0.79
N ILE A 122 -4.10 1.74 -0.54
CA ILE A 122 -4.69 1.86 0.79
C ILE A 122 -4.16 0.79 1.73
N ARG A 123 -3.97 -0.44 1.24
CA ARG A 123 -3.40 -1.54 2.05
C ARG A 123 -1.96 -1.25 2.47
N VAL A 124 -1.15 -0.65 1.59
CA VAL A 124 0.20 -0.18 1.93
C VAL A 124 0.11 0.85 3.06
N LEU A 125 -0.78 1.85 2.95
CA LEU A 125 -0.99 2.80 4.05
C LEU A 125 -1.42 2.10 5.34
N GLY A 126 -2.28 1.08 5.24
CA GLY A 126 -2.68 0.25 6.37
C GLY A 126 -1.50 -0.46 7.04
N LEU A 127 -0.59 -1.03 6.26
CA LEU A 127 0.65 -1.63 6.77
C LEU A 127 1.53 -0.58 7.46
N LEU A 128 1.67 0.61 6.87
CA LEU A 128 2.45 1.69 7.48
C LEU A 128 1.83 2.14 8.82
N PHE A 129 0.50 2.18 8.92
CA PHE A 129 -0.18 2.42 10.20
C PHE A 129 0.15 1.35 11.25
N LEU A 130 0.20 0.07 10.88
CA LEU A 130 0.58 -1.00 11.83
C LEU A 130 2.05 -0.88 12.26
N VAL A 131 2.95 -0.54 11.34
CA VAL A 131 4.36 -0.28 11.67
C VAL A 131 4.48 0.91 12.61
N SER A 132 3.72 1.99 12.37
CA SER A 132 3.65 3.15 13.27
C SER A 132 3.11 2.77 14.64
N ALA A 133 2.06 1.94 14.72
CA ALA A 133 1.53 1.46 16.00
C ALA A 133 2.58 0.69 16.82
N ALA A 134 3.34 -0.19 16.17
CA ALA A 134 4.42 -0.92 16.82
C ALA A 134 5.53 0.02 17.30
N ASN A 135 5.93 1.00 16.47
CA ASN A 135 6.93 2.00 16.84
C ASN A 135 6.46 2.86 18.03
N ASP A 136 5.22 3.33 18.00
CA ASP A 136 4.62 4.11 19.09
C ASP A 136 4.64 3.31 20.40
N ALA A 137 4.23 2.04 20.36
CA ALA A 137 4.25 1.17 21.53
C ALA A 137 5.68 0.97 22.09
N ILE A 138 6.67 0.77 21.22
CA ILE A 138 8.08 0.63 21.62
C ILE A 138 8.60 1.95 22.23
N ILE A 139 8.29 3.09 21.62
CA ILE A 139 8.73 4.40 22.11
C ILE A 139 8.14 4.68 23.50
N ILE A 140 6.85 4.40 23.67
CA ILE A 140 6.15 4.54 24.96
C ILE A 140 6.79 3.63 26.01
N ALA A 141 7.04 2.36 25.68
CA ALA A 141 7.66 1.41 26.59
C ALA A 141 9.09 1.81 26.99
N LYS A 142 9.87 2.39 26.07
CA LYS A 142 11.23 2.87 26.34
C LYS A 142 11.29 4.21 27.08
N ASN A 143 10.22 5.00 27.03
CA ASN A 143 10.18 6.35 27.61
C ASN A 143 8.91 6.55 28.46
N PRO A 144 8.74 5.78 29.56
CA PRO A 144 7.52 5.84 30.36
C PRO A 144 7.25 7.23 30.93
N GLU A 145 8.30 7.97 31.28
CA GLU A 145 8.24 9.31 31.87
C GLU A 145 7.97 10.44 30.86
N TYR A 146 8.03 10.17 29.55
CA TYR A 146 7.85 11.21 28.54
C TYR A 146 6.41 11.72 28.52
N LEU A 147 6.17 12.97 28.92
CA LEU A 147 4.84 13.58 28.92
C LEU A 147 4.47 14.12 27.52
N LEU A 148 3.51 13.46 26.87
CA LEU A 148 3.04 13.85 25.54
C LEU A 148 2.18 15.13 25.64
N PRO A 149 2.47 16.17 24.84
CA PRO A 149 1.61 17.34 24.76
C PRO A 149 0.20 16.97 24.24
N PHE A 150 -0.81 17.30 25.04
CA PHE A 150 -2.21 17.05 24.78
C PHE A 150 -2.99 18.35 25.00
N PHE A 151 -3.44 18.99 23.92
CA PHE A 151 -4.16 20.26 23.95
C PHE A 151 -3.53 21.30 24.90
N CYS A 152 -2.26 21.66 24.66
CA CYS A 152 -1.49 22.60 25.48
C CYS A 152 -1.15 22.16 26.91
N THR A 153 -1.57 20.96 27.31
CA THR A 153 -1.28 20.39 28.63
C THR A 153 -0.32 19.20 28.52
N LYS A 154 0.35 18.88 29.63
CA LYS A 154 1.15 17.67 29.77
C LYS A 154 0.54 16.86 30.92
N LEU A 155 -0.13 15.77 30.57
CA LEU A 155 -0.82 14.92 31.53
C LEU A 155 0.13 13.83 32.03
N ASP A 156 0.10 13.58 33.33
CA ASP A 156 0.85 12.54 34.01
C ASP A 156 -0.07 11.41 34.52
N GLY A 157 0.51 10.43 35.21
CA GLY A 157 -0.21 9.29 35.78
C GLY A 157 -1.05 8.51 34.76
N ALA A 158 -2.24 8.08 35.18
CA ALA A 158 -3.14 7.29 34.34
C ALA A 158 -3.63 8.06 33.10
N ALA A 159 -3.93 9.36 33.24
CA ALA A 159 -4.38 10.19 32.13
C ALA A 159 -3.27 10.39 31.07
N GLY A 160 -2.03 10.60 31.52
CA GLY A 160 -0.86 10.64 30.67
C GLY A 160 -0.61 9.31 29.95
N PHE A 161 -0.82 8.18 30.62
CA PHE A 161 -0.70 6.86 29.99
C PHE A 161 -1.77 6.63 28.92
N VAL A 162 -3.04 6.91 29.21
CA VAL A 162 -4.15 6.74 28.26
C VAL A 162 -3.95 7.58 27.00
N THR A 163 -3.53 8.84 27.16
CA THR A 163 -3.28 9.74 26.01
C THR A 163 -2.13 9.26 25.13
N LYS A 164 -1.06 8.70 25.71
CA LYS A 164 0.01 8.04 24.95
C LYS A 164 -0.51 6.79 24.22
N ALA A 165 -1.25 5.94 24.91
CA ALA A 165 -1.74 4.66 24.39
C ALA A 165 -2.79 4.84 23.27
N LEU A 166 -3.47 5.99 23.23
CA LEU A 166 -4.48 6.27 22.21
C LEU A 166 -3.92 6.20 20.78
N SER A 167 -2.69 6.69 20.55
CA SER A 167 -2.05 6.68 19.23
C SER A 167 -1.84 5.26 18.67
N PRO A 168 -1.11 4.33 19.35
CA PRO A 168 -0.91 2.98 18.83
C PRO A 168 -2.21 2.18 18.70
N VAL A 169 -3.20 2.42 19.57
CA VAL A 169 -4.52 1.77 19.46
C VAL A 169 -5.24 2.20 18.18
N LEU A 170 -5.33 3.52 17.94
CA LEU A 170 -5.97 4.06 16.74
C LEU A 170 -5.23 3.63 15.48
N HIS A 171 -3.89 3.71 15.47
CA HIS A 171 -3.08 3.23 14.35
C HIS A 171 -3.31 1.74 14.07
N THR A 172 -3.44 0.90 15.10
CA THR A 172 -3.72 -0.53 14.92
C THR A 172 -5.07 -0.76 14.27
N TRP A 173 -6.11 -0.09 14.76
CA TRP A 173 -7.48 -0.22 14.21
C TRP A 173 -7.58 0.29 12.78
N VAL A 174 -7.03 1.48 12.51
CA VAL A 174 -6.95 2.04 11.16
C VAL A 174 -6.16 1.10 10.24
N GLY A 175 -4.98 0.67 10.68
CA GLY A 175 -4.08 -0.17 9.90
C GLY A 175 -4.71 -1.50 9.50
N TYR A 176 -5.29 -2.22 10.46
CA TYR A 176 -6.02 -3.45 10.21
C TYR A 176 -7.23 -3.23 9.29
N GLY A 177 -7.99 -2.17 9.57
CA GLY A 177 -9.15 -1.79 8.79
C GLY A 177 -8.82 -1.48 7.32
N PHE A 178 -7.71 -0.77 7.07
CA PHE A 178 -7.22 -0.44 5.73
C PHE A 178 -6.68 -1.66 4.99
N LEU A 179 -5.94 -2.56 5.66
CA LEU A 179 -5.49 -3.82 5.05
C LEU A 179 -6.67 -4.66 4.54
N ARG A 180 -7.76 -4.68 5.31
CA ARG A 180 -8.98 -5.42 5.00
C ARG A 180 -10.01 -4.60 4.23
N LEU A 181 -9.72 -3.34 3.90
CA LEU A 181 -10.62 -2.37 3.24
C LEU A 181 -12.01 -2.28 3.89
N LYS A 182 -12.11 -2.34 5.22
CA LYS A 182 -13.40 -2.37 5.93
C LYS A 182 -14.07 -1.00 5.99
N LYS A 183 -15.39 -0.95 5.77
CA LYS A 183 -16.20 0.28 5.85
C LYS A 183 -16.01 1.11 7.11
N TRP A 184 -15.97 0.46 8.28
CA TRP A 184 -15.81 1.14 9.56
C TRP A 184 -14.45 1.84 9.70
N SER A 185 -13.42 1.39 8.98
CA SER A 185 -12.06 1.91 9.10
C SER A 185 -11.93 3.34 8.60
N LEU A 186 -12.77 3.75 7.63
CA LEU A 186 -12.83 5.14 7.19
C LEU A 186 -13.29 6.06 8.34
N LEU A 187 -14.33 5.66 9.10
CA LEU A 187 -14.80 6.44 10.24
C LEU A 187 -13.73 6.55 11.31
N VAL A 188 -13.10 5.43 11.68
CA VAL A 188 -12.02 5.42 12.69
C VAL A 188 -10.83 6.29 12.23
N TYR A 189 -10.46 6.21 10.95
CA TYR A 189 -9.44 7.08 10.38
C TYR A 189 -9.82 8.57 10.46
N LEU A 190 -11.07 8.93 10.17
CA LEU A 190 -11.52 10.32 10.25
C LEU A 190 -11.54 10.85 11.68
N VAL A 191 -11.93 10.03 12.65
CA VAL A 191 -11.82 10.37 14.09
C VAL A 191 -10.36 10.58 14.47
N TYR A 192 -9.46 9.66 14.07
CA TYR A 192 -8.02 9.79 14.28
C TYR A 192 -7.47 11.08 13.64
N ALA A 193 -7.83 11.38 12.39
CA ALA A 193 -7.35 12.54 11.67
C ALA A 193 -7.88 13.85 12.27
N ALA A 194 -9.15 13.89 12.69
CA ALA A 194 -9.73 15.03 13.39
C ALA A 194 -9.03 15.27 14.74
N TYR A 195 -8.83 14.21 15.52
CA TYR A 195 -8.07 14.27 16.77
C TYR A 195 -6.64 14.78 16.55
N GLY A 196 -5.89 14.17 15.64
CA GLY A 196 -4.51 14.51 15.35
C GLY A 196 -4.36 15.95 14.82
N THR A 197 -5.24 16.38 13.93
CA THR A 197 -5.25 17.74 13.38
C THR A 197 -5.55 18.76 14.48
N THR A 198 -6.59 18.54 15.27
CA THR A 198 -6.99 19.47 16.33
C THR A 198 -5.89 19.59 17.38
N ASN A 199 -5.35 18.46 17.85
CA ASN A 199 -4.24 18.46 18.80
C ASN A 199 -2.99 19.14 18.24
N ALA A 200 -2.66 18.92 16.96
CA ALA A 200 -1.53 19.56 16.31
C ALA A 200 -1.71 21.07 16.19
N VAL A 201 -2.89 21.55 15.77
CA VAL A 201 -3.20 22.98 15.66
C VAL A 201 -3.18 23.66 17.02
N VAL A 202 -3.81 23.08 18.03
CA VAL A 202 -3.83 23.64 19.39
C VAL A 202 -2.42 23.66 19.99
N ASN A 203 -1.63 22.61 19.79
CA ASN A 203 -0.23 22.63 20.25
C ASN A 203 0.65 23.60 19.45
N LEU A 204 0.33 23.87 18.18
CA LEU A 204 1.02 24.86 17.36
C LEU A 204 0.77 26.28 17.89
N THR A 205 -0.47 26.59 18.31
CA THR A 205 -0.80 27.91 18.86
C THR A 205 -0.16 28.13 20.23
N CYS A 206 -0.11 27.12 21.09
CA CYS A 206 0.46 27.26 22.44
C CYS A 206 1.98 27.19 22.50
N PHE A 207 2.60 26.30 21.72
CA PHE A 207 4.04 26.02 21.82
C PHE A 207 4.83 26.53 20.61
N GLY A 208 4.18 27.22 19.67
CA GLY A 208 4.79 27.75 18.45
C GLY A 208 5.13 26.71 17.39
N PRO A 209 5.61 27.18 16.22
CA PRO A 209 6.01 26.33 15.10
C PRO A 209 7.20 25.45 15.44
N GLY A 210 7.14 24.20 15.00
CA GLY A 210 8.23 23.25 15.11
C GLY A 210 8.30 22.36 13.89
N ARG A 211 9.51 22.03 13.42
CA ARG A 211 9.73 21.25 12.20
C ARG A 211 8.89 19.97 12.17
N ILE A 212 8.96 19.18 13.23
CA ILE A 212 8.23 17.90 13.34
C ILE A 212 6.71 18.12 13.32
N ARG A 213 6.19 19.08 14.10
CA ARG A 213 4.75 19.37 14.17
C ARG A 213 4.20 19.81 12.81
N ASN A 214 4.90 20.70 12.13
CA ASN A 214 4.49 21.20 10.82
C ASN A 214 4.50 20.08 9.78
N THR A 215 5.55 19.26 9.74
CA THR A 215 5.64 18.12 8.83
C THR A 215 4.52 17.12 9.07
N LEU A 216 4.24 16.78 10.33
CA LEU A 216 3.15 15.85 10.68
C LEU A 216 1.79 16.41 10.29
N LEU A 217 1.53 17.70 10.53
CA LEU A 217 0.27 18.34 10.14
C LEU A 217 0.08 18.33 8.61
N ILE A 218 1.10 18.71 7.85
CA ILE A 218 1.05 18.69 6.38
C ILE A 218 0.84 17.27 5.87
N ALA A 219 1.57 16.29 6.39
CA ALA A 219 1.40 14.89 6.02
C ALA A 219 -0.01 14.39 6.34
N LEU A 220 -0.54 14.70 7.53
CA LEU A 220 -1.88 14.29 7.94
C LEU A 220 -2.96 14.87 7.02
N LEU A 221 -2.85 16.14 6.64
CA LEU A 221 -3.75 16.77 5.68
C LEU A 221 -3.67 16.10 4.31
N ALA A 222 -2.45 15.91 3.77
CA ALA A 222 -2.25 15.26 2.48
C ALA A 222 -2.81 13.83 2.43
N PHE A 223 -2.50 13.00 3.43
CA PHE A 223 -3.04 11.64 3.53
C PHE A 223 -4.56 11.65 3.72
N THR A 224 -5.11 12.59 4.50
CA THR A 224 -6.56 12.68 4.70
C THR A 224 -7.29 13.05 3.41
N SER A 225 -6.80 14.05 2.67
CA SER A 225 -7.33 14.40 1.35
C SER A 225 -7.29 13.21 0.39
N TYR A 226 -6.17 12.48 0.38
CA TYR A 226 -6.01 11.29 -0.45
C TYR A 226 -6.98 10.16 -0.07
N ILE A 227 -7.14 9.85 1.23
CA ILE A 227 -8.08 8.82 1.70
C ILE A 227 -9.53 9.21 1.39
N LEU A 228 -9.89 10.49 1.54
CA LEU A 228 -11.21 11.00 1.18
C LEU A 228 -11.47 10.88 -0.33
N TRP A 229 -10.48 11.13 -1.18
CA TRP A 229 -10.59 10.88 -2.62
C TRP A 229 -10.79 9.39 -2.93
N ARG A 230 -10.07 8.52 -2.22
CA ARG A 230 -10.14 7.06 -2.35
C ARG A 230 -11.26 6.38 -1.54
N ARG A 231 -12.15 7.14 -0.92
CA ARG A 231 -13.19 6.63 0.02
C ARG A 231 -14.09 5.54 -0.54
N HIS A 232 -14.28 5.50 -1.86
CA HIS A 232 -15.11 4.50 -2.52
C HIS A 232 -14.59 3.06 -2.30
N MET A 233 -13.30 2.89 -2.01
CA MET A 233 -12.70 1.58 -1.73
C MET A 233 -13.23 0.92 -0.46
N PHE A 234 -13.72 1.70 0.51
CA PHE A 234 -14.28 1.20 1.77
C PHE A 234 -15.77 0.85 1.69
N ARG A 235 -16.37 0.91 0.49
CA ARG A 235 -17.78 0.54 0.27
C ARG A 235 -17.98 -0.93 -0.11
N ARG A 236 -16.89 -1.65 -0.37
CA ARG A 236 -16.88 -3.09 -0.66
C ARG A 236 -16.94 -3.88 0.66
#